data_AF-U6DR51-F1
#
_entry.id   AF-U6DR51-F1
#
_cell.length_a   1.000
_cell.length_b   1.000
_cell.length_c   1.000
_cell.angle_alpha   90.00
_cell.angle_beta   90.00
_cell.angle_gamma   90.00
#
_symmetry.space_group_name_H-M   'P 1'
#
loop_
_entity.id
_entity.type
_entity.pdbx_description
1 polymer ?
#
loop_
_entity_poly.entity_id
_entity_poly.type
_entity_poly.pdbx_seq_one_letter_code
_entity_poly.pdbx_strand_id
1 'polypeptide(L)'
;VALTVKIRNYEEHMQKHRKDKTHKRYLLMSIDQRKKMLKTLRKTNYSVFEKTCKELGIEYTLPPLYNRKPHRRLAAKKALCIRVFQETQKLKKQKRALKAKAAAARKQGQKNPESPSKPEPEPVKENQ
;
A
#
# COMPACT_ATOMS: atom_id res chain seq x y z
N VAL A 1 24.49 -10.22 19.86
CA VAL A 1 24.29 -11.69 19.87
C VAL A 1 23.78 -12.21 21.22
N ALA A 2 24.48 -12.00 22.34
CA ALA A 2 24.11 -12.53 23.67
C ALA A 2 22.64 -12.26 24.10
N LEU A 3 22.12 -11.06 23.86
CA LEU A 3 20.72 -10.72 24.20
C LEU A 3 19.69 -11.54 23.38
N THR A 4 20.03 -11.91 22.15
CA THR A 4 19.15 -12.74 21.30
C THR A 4 19.10 -14.18 21.82
N VAL A 5 20.21 -14.71 22.33
CA VAL A 5 20.25 -16.03 22.99
C VAL A 5 19.38 -16.03 24.25
N LYS A 6 19.49 -14.99 25.10
CA LYS A 6 18.63 -14.84 26.29
C LYS A 6 17.14 -14.80 25.94
N ILE A 7 16.79 -14.05 24.89
CA ILE A 7 15.40 -13.98 24.40
C ILE A 7 14.89 -15.36 23.98
N ARG A 8 15.68 -16.13 23.22
CA ARG A 8 15.30 -17.51 22.80
C ARG A 8 15.06 -18.43 24.02
N ASN A 9 15.95 -18.38 25.01
CA ASN A 9 15.77 -19.14 26.26
C ASN A 9 14.49 -18.72 27.01
N TYR A 10 14.20 -17.42 27.11
CA TYR A 10 12.94 -16.96 27.72
C TYR A 10 11.71 -17.35 26.91
N GLU A 11 11.80 -17.39 25.57
CA GLU A 11 10.73 -17.88 24.71
C GLU A 11 10.43 -19.36 24.97
N GLU A 12 11.46 -20.21 25.05
CA GLU A 12 11.34 -21.63 25.41
C GLU A 12 10.71 -21.82 26.81
N HIS A 13 11.19 -21.07 27.80
CA HIS A 13 10.61 -21.09 29.16
C HIS A 13 9.14 -20.66 29.17
N MET A 14 8.77 -19.62 28.40
CA MET A 14 7.39 -19.13 28.31
C MET A 14 6.45 -20.11 27.59
N GLN A 15 6.97 -20.91 26.66
CA GLN A 15 6.16 -21.95 26.00
C GLN A 15 5.68 -23.00 27.02
N LYS A 16 6.56 -23.39 27.95
CA LYS A 16 6.26 -24.35 29.03
C LYS A 16 5.50 -23.70 30.20
N HIS A 17 5.92 -22.51 30.65
CA HIS A 17 5.43 -21.85 31.88
C HIS A 17 4.67 -20.54 31.60
N ARG A 18 3.50 -20.64 30.96
CA ARG A 18 2.73 -19.47 30.47
C ARG A 18 2.22 -18.51 31.56
N LYS A 19 2.12 -18.96 32.82
CA LYS A 19 1.57 -18.16 33.93
C LYS A 19 2.61 -17.29 34.62
N ASP A 20 3.90 -17.56 34.42
CA ASP A 20 4.99 -16.80 35.03
C ASP A 20 5.07 -15.39 34.43
N LYS A 21 4.71 -14.39 35.24
CA LYS A 21 4.69 -12.98 34.83
C LYS A 21 6.07 -12.32 34.92
N THR A 22 6.96 -12.86 35.75
CA THR A 22 8.29 -12.33 35.99
C THR A 22 9.16 -12.55 34.75
N HIS A 23 9.21 -13.77 34.25
CA HIS A 23 9.94 -14.07 33.01
C HIS A 23 9.28 -13.43 31.79
N LYS A 24 7.94 -13.30 31.76
CA LYS A 24 7.25 -12.53 30.72
C LYS A 24 7.69 -11.07 30.68
N ARG A 25 7.86 -10.44 31.86
CA ARG A 25 8.36 -9.07 31.97
C ARG A 25 9.80 -8.96 31.46
N TYR A 26 10.70 -9.86 31.89
CA TYR A 26 12.10 -9.85 31.45
C TYR A 26 12.25 -10.11 29.94
N LEU A 27 11.42 -10.97 29.37
CA LEU A 27 11.35 -11.20 27.92
C LEU A 27 11.01 -9.89 27.18
N LEU A 28 9.92 -9.21 27.56
CA LEU A 28 9.51 -7.95 26.94
C LEU A 28 10.59 -6.86 27.07
N MET A 29 11.18 -6.71 28.26
CA MET A 29 12.27 -5.75 28.47
C MET A 29 13.50 -6.06 27.62
N SER A 30 13.87 -7.34 27.48
CA SER A 30 15.02 -7.77 26.66
C SER A 30 14.76 -7.50 25.17
N ILE A 31 13.53 -7.71 24.71
CA ILE A 31 13.11 -7.37 23.34
C ILE A 31 13.24 -5.86 23.09
N ASP A 32 12.79 -5.03 24.03
CA ASP A 32 12.85 -3.57 23.90
C ASP A 32 14.29 -3.04 23.96
N GLN A 33 15.12 -3.60 24.83
CA GLN A 33 16.56 -3.32 24.86
C GLN A 33 17.22 -3.68 23.53
N ARG A 34 16.92 -4.86 22.96
CA ARG A 34 17.43 -5.28 21.65
C ARG A 34 17.01 -4.30 20.55
N LYS A 35 15.73 -3.89 20.52
CA LYS A 35 15.23 -2.88 19.57
C LYS A 35 15.96 -1.55 19.70
N LYS A 36 16.24 -1.10 20.94
CA LYS A 36 17.01 0.12 21.20
C LYS A 36 18.44 0.02 20.66
N MET A 37 19.11 -1.11 20.89
CA MET A 37 20.46 -1.35 20.35
C MET A 37 20.47 -1.38 18.82
N LEU A 38 19.51 -2.05 18.18
CA LEU A 38 19.38 -2.07 16.72
C LEU A 38 19.10 -0.68 16.15
N LYS A 39 18.30 0.15 16.84
CA LYS A 39 18.08 1.55 16.45
C LYS A 39 19.38 2.35 16.47
N THR A 40 20.24 2.16 17.48
CA THR A 40 21.55 2.81 17.54
C THR A 40 22.47 2.29 16.44
N LEU A 41 22.55 0.98 16.25
CA LEU A 41 23.41 0.36 15.24
C LEU A 41 23.03 0.81 13.82
N ARG A 42 21.73 0.93 13.53
CA ARG A 42 21.24 1.45 12.25
C ARG A 42 21.66 2.90 11.99
N LYS A 43 21.83 3.71 13.04
CA LYS A 43 22.27 5.12 12.93
C LYS A 43 23.78 5.24 12.76
N THR A 44 24.55 4.34 13.37
CA THR A 44 26.01 4.41 13.35
C THR A 44 26.59 3.63 12.18
N ASN A 45 26.29 2.33 12.07
CA ASN A 45 26.92 1.41 11.12
C ASN A 45 25.87 0.54 10.42
N TYR A 46 25.41 0.98 9.26
CA TYR A 46 24.34 0.30 8.53
C TYR A 46 24.74 -1.09 7.99
N SER A 47 25.97 -1.25 7.51
CA SER A 47 26.46 -2.53 6.96
C SER A 47 26.47 -3.66 8.00
N VAL A 48 26.89 -3.35 9.23
CA VAL A 48 26.86 -4.29 10.36
C VAL A 48 25.42 -4.55 10.79
N PHE A 49 24.56 -3.54 10.79
CA PHE A 49 23.13 -3.70 11.07
C PHE A 49 22.46 -4.70 10.10
N GLU A 50 22.68 -4.56 8.80
CA GLU A 50 22.09 -5.46 7.80
C GLU A 50 22.58 -6.91 7.97
N LYS A 51 23.90 -7.10 8.12
CA LYS A 51 24.49 -8.43 8.37
C LYS A 51 23.93 -9.08 9.63
N THR A 52 23.89 -8.34 10.74
CA THR A 52 23.37 -8.86 12.02
C THR A 52 21.88 -9.19 11.97
N CYS A 53 21.07 -8.38 11.29
CA CYS A 53 19.66 -8.68 11.05
C CYS A 53 19.48 -9.97 10.23
N LYS A 54 20.30 -10.16 9.20
CA LYS A 54 20.27 -11.36 8.34
C LYS A 54 20.71 -12.62 9.10
N GLU A 55 21.84 -12.56 9.80
CA GLU A 55 22.41 -13.67 10.57
C GLU A 55 21.50 -14.13 11.72
N LEU A 56 20.87 -13.19 12.42
CA LEU A 56 20.00 -13.49 13.56
C LEU A 56 18.54 -13.77 13.13
N GLY A 57 18.20 -13.56 11.86
CA GLY A 57 16.83 -13.68 11.34
C GLY A 57 15.87 -12.67 11.97
N ILE A 58 16.31 -11.44 12.22
CA ILE A 58 15.50 -10.41 12.88
C ILE A 58 15.02 -9.38 11.87
N GLU A 59 13.70 -9.26 11.73
CA GLU A 59 13.09 -8.17 10.98
C GLU A 59 13.01 -6.90 11.84
N TYR A 60 13.56 -5.80 11.31
CA TYR A 60 13.52 -4.50 11.96
C TYR A 60 12.31 -3.68 11.48
N THR A 61 11.27 -3.62 12.30
CA THR A 61 10.09 -2.77 12.07
C THR A 61 10.24 -1.41 12.77
N LEU A 62 9.91 -0.33 12.06
CA LEU A 62 9.85 1.00 12.65
C LEU A 62 8.71 1.09 13.68
N PRO A 63 8.93 1.77 14.83
CA PRO A 63 7.86 1.99 15.79
C PRO A 63 6.76 2.86 15.16
N PRO A 64 5.47 2.58 15.45
CA PRO A 64 4.38 3.42 14.98
C PRO A 64 4.48 4.82 15.61
N LEU A 65 4.01 5.84 14.89
CA LEU A 65 4.01 7.22 15.37
C LEU A 65 3.11 7.42 16.59
N TYR A 66 1.96 6.72 16.63
CA TYR A 66 0.97 6.85 17.68
C TYR A 66 0.53 5.49 18.22
N ASN A 67 0.71 5.26 19.52
CA ASN A 67 0.29 4.05 20.22
C ASN A 67 -1.16 4.18 20.73
N ARG A 68 -2.14 4.25 19.81
CA ARG A 68 -3.57 4.30 20.16
C ARG A 68 -4.16 2.90 20.26
N LYS A 69 -4.93 2.63 21.31
CA LYS A 69 -5.65 1.35 21.45
C LYS A 69 -6.79 1.28 20.43
N PRO A 70 -6.86 0.25 19.57
CA PRO A 70 -7.95 0.09 18.62
C PRO A 70 -9.21 -0.44 19.32
N HIS A 71 -10.05 0.46 19.85
CA HIS A 71 -11.33 0.06 20.45
C HIS A 71 -12.33 -0.39 19.36
N ARG A 72 -13.28 -1.27 19.69
CA ARG A 72 -14.24 -1.88 18.72
C ARG A 72 -14.92 -0.85 17.80
N ARG A 73 -15.40 0.26 18.35
CA ARG A 73 -16.05 1.35 17.61
C ARG A 73 -15.12 2.00 16.55
N LEU A 74 -13.83 2.11 16.84
CA LEU A 74 -12.83 2.75 15.96
C LEU A 74 -12.53 1.81 14.82
N ALA A 75 -12.35 0.52 15.12
CA ALA A 75 -12.14 -0.51 14.12
C ALA A 75 -13.32 -0.58 13.14
N ALA A 76 -14.55 -0.64 13.64
CA ALA A 76 -15.76 -0.66 12.81
C ALA A 76 -15.88 0.62 11.95
N LYS A 77 -15.72 1.80 12.55
CA LYS A 77 -15.74 3.09 11.83
C LYS A 77 -14.65 3.15 10.76
N LYS A 78 -13.41 2.77 11.08
CA LYS A 78 -12.29 2.81 10.15
C LYS A 78 -12.50 1.84 8.98
N ALA A 79 -12.98 0.64 9.23
CA ALA A 79 -13.31 -0.34 8.19
C ALA A 79 -14.43 0.17 7.26
N LEU A 80 -15.47 0.80 7.80
CA LEU A 80 -16.51 1.44 7.00
C LEU A 80 -15.94 2.57 6.14
N CYS A 81 -15.14 3.47 6.73
CA CYS A 81 -14.54 4.58 5.99
C CYS A 81 -13.65 4.10 4.83
N ILE A 82 -12.90 3.00 5.01
CA ILE A 82 -12.09 2.42 3.93
C ILE A 82 -12.98 1.93 2.79
N ARG A 83 -14.08 1.21 3.09
CA ARG A 83 -15.03 0.74 2.08
C ARG A 83 -15.68 1.89 1.32
N VAL A 84 -16.18 2.90 2.03
CA VAL A 84 -16.79 4.10 1.42
C VAL A 84 -15.77 4.83 0.53
N PHE A 85 -14.52 4.95 0.96
CA PHE A 85 -13.48 5.55 0.15
C PHE A 85 -13.23 4.77 -1.16
N GLN A 86 -13.15 3.44 -1.09
CA GLN A 86 -12.99 2.60 -2.28
C GLN A 86 -14.16 2.76 -3.27
N GLU A 87 -15.40 2.71 -2.78
CA GLU A 87 -16.58 2.85 -3.63
C GLU A 87 -16.69 4.24 -4.26
N THR A 88 -16.43 5.30 -3.49
CA THR A 88 -16.43 6.67 -4.03
C THR A 88 -15.36 6.87 -5.10
N GLN A 89 -14.18 6.26 -4.94
CA GLN A 89 -13.12 6.32 -5.96
C GLN A 89 -13.51 5.55 -7.23
N LYS A 90 -14.17 4.39 -7.11
CA LYS A 90 -14.71 3.64 -8.27
C LYS A 90 -15.71 4.48 -9.06
N LEU A 91 -16.69 5.08 -8.39
CA LEU A 91 -17.70 5.94 -9.02
C LEU A 91 -17.08 7.16 -9.69
N LYS A 92 -16.09 7.81 -9.05
CA LYS A 92 -15.36 8.93 -9.66
C LYS A 92 -14.60 8.50 -10.92
N LYS A 93 -13.97 7.33 -10.90
CA LYS A 93 -13.26 6.78 -12.08
C LYS A 93 -14.22 6.51 -13.23
N GLN A 94 -15.38 5.90 -12.96
CA GLN A 94 -16.42 5.68 -13.96
C GLN A 94 -16.94 6.99 -14.55
N LYS A 95 -17.26 7.98 -13.72
CA LYS A 95 -17.71 9.30 -14.18
C LYS A 95 -16.67 10.00 -15.07
N ARG A 96 -15.39 9.92 -14.72
CA ARG A 96 -14.29 10.45 -15.55
C ARG A 96 -14.18 9.71 -16.89
N ALA A 97 -14.30 8.38 -16.89
CA ALA A 97 -14.27 7.59 -18.11
C ALA A 97 -15.45 7.91 -19.05
N LEU A 98 -16.66 8.06 -18.51
CA LEU A 98 -17.83 8.45 -19.29
C LEU A 98 -17.68 9.85 -19.90
N LYS A 99 -17.18 10.83 -19.12
CA LYS A 99 -16.89 12.17 -19.63
C LYS A 99 -15.83 12.16 -20.73
N ALA A 100 -14.77 11.37 -20.57
CA ALA A 100 -13.73 11.22 -21.58
C ALA A 100 -14.27 10.57 -22.87
N LYS A 101 -15.09 9.53 -22.77
CA LYS A 101 -15.76 8.90 -23.92
C LYS A 101 -16.68 9.89 -24.65
N ALA A 102 -17.49 10.65 -23.91
CA ALA A 102 -18.37 11.67 -24.50
C ALA A 102 -17.57 12.78 -25.19
N ALA A 103 -16.46 13.23 -24.60
CA ALA A 103 -15.58 14.22 -25.22
C ALA A 103 -14.89 13.68 -26.49
N ALA A 104 -14.44 12.41 -26.48
CA ALA A 104 -13.86 11.76 -27.65
C ALA A 104 -14.88 11.61 -28.78
N ALA A 105 -16.12 11.21 -28.46
CA ALA A 105 -17.20 11.12 -29.44
C ALA A 105 -17.54 12.48 -30.07
N ARG A 106 -17.59 13.56 -29.28
CA ARG A 106 -17.77 14.94 -29.81
C ARG A 106 -16.64 15.35 -30.77
N LYS A 107 -15.39 14.99 -30.46
CA LYS A 107 -14.23 15.26 -31.34
C LYS A 107 -14.24 14.44 -32.63
N GLN A 108 -14.79 13.23 -32.61
CA GLN A 108 -14.98 12.41 -33.82
C GLN A 108 -16.14 12.93 -34.68
N GLY A 109 -17.25 13.36 -34.08
CA GLY A 109 -18.39 13.95 -34.80
C GLY A 109 -18.05 15.27 -35.51
N GLN A 110 -17.15 16.09 -34.96
CA GLN A 110 -16.66 17.30 -35.63
C GLN A 110 -15.66 17.03 -36.77
N LYS A 111 -15.07 15.82 -36.85
CA LYS A 111 -14.19 15.41 -37.96
C LYS A 111 -14.91 14.84 -39.17
N ASN A 112 -16.23 14.64 -39.11
CA ASN A 112 -17.05 14.24 -40.25
C ASN A 112 -17.90 15.41 -40.76
N PRO A 113 -17.35 16.25 -41.66
CA PRO A 113 -18.14 16.90 -42.69
C PRO A 113 -17.52 16.57 -44.05
N GLU A 114 -17.71 15.36 -44.57
CA GLU A 114 -17.51 15.10 -46.01
C GLU A 114 -18.22 13.80 -46.41
N SER A 115 -19.44 13.95 -46.91
CA SER A 115 -20.18 12.98 -47.73
C SER A 115 -21.09 13.79 -48.67
N PRO A 116 -21.44 13.29 -49.85
CA PRO A 116 -20.64 13.06 -51.05
C PRO A 116 -21.03 14.06 -52.18
N SER A 117 -20.08 14.58 -52.95
CA SER A 117 -20.39 15.41 -54.12
C SER A 117 -21.13 14.60 -55.20
N LYS A 118 -22.23 15.18 -55.70
CA LYS A 118 -23.13 14.65 -56.74
C LYS A 118 -22.41 14.30 -58.05
N PRO A 119 -22.95 13.35 -58.86
CA PRO A 119 -22.46 13.09 -60.21
C PRO A 119 -22.82 14.27 -61.14
N GLU A 120 -21.85 14.73 -61.91
CA GLU A 120 -22.02 15.72 -62.98
C GLU A 120 -22.80 15.10 -64.16
N PRO A 121 -23.72 15.84 -64.81
CA PRO A 121 -24.19 15.51 -66.14
C PRO A 121 -23.28 16.18 -67.19
N GLU A 122 -22.59 15.39 -68.00
CA GLU A 122 -21.83 15.89 -69.16
C GLU A 122 -22.77 16.46 -70.24
N PRO A 123 -22.44 17.60 -70.88
CA PRO A 123 -23.19 18.09 -72.02
C PRO A 123 -22.78 17.39 -73.32
N VAL A 124 -23.82 17.13 -74.12
CA VAL A 124 -23.87 16.74 -75.53
C VAL A 124 -22.70 17.27 -76.37
N LYS A 125 -22.01 16.37 -77.07
CA LYS A 125 -21.11 16.70 -78.18
C LYS A 125 -21.93 16.85 -79.47
N GLU A 126 -21.90 18.04 -80.07
CA GLU A 126 -22.34 18.29 -81.45
C GLU A 126 -21.14 18.75 -82.29
N ASN A 127 -20.90 18.00 -83.37
CA ASN A 127 -20.34 18.38 -84.68
C ASN A 127 -18.89 18.92 -84.80
N GLN A 128 -18.01 18.08 -85.37
CA GLN A 128 -17.57 18.17 -86.78
C GLN A 128 -16.84 16.88 -87.20
#